data_AF-A0A327JH48-F1
#
_entry.id   AF-A0A327JH48-F1
#
_cell.length_a   1.000
_cell.length_b   1.000
_cell.length_c   1.000
_cell.angle_alpha   90.00
_cell.angle_beta   90.00
_cell.angle_gamma   90.00
#
_symmetry.space_group_name_H-M   'P 1'
#
loop_
_entity.id
_entity.type
_entity.pdbx_description
1 polymer ?
#
loop_
_entity_poly.entity_id
_entity_poly.type
_entity_poly.pdbx_seq_one_letter_code
_entity_poly.pdbx_strand_id
1 'polypeptide(L)'
;ALFEIGKVLVGEAWVNLARKGQPANLSRAWGKNIALLHINPIARPESGITFGLTAQYGTKISGRIVDPDVGLQGGVRIRTGERVKELIVAKDVGYFIQNAVA
;
A
#
# COMPACT_ATOMS: atom_id res chain seq x y z
N ALA A 1 26.53 -2.93 13.46
CA ALA A 1 25.54 -2.14 12.71
C ALA A 1 24.93 -1.12 13.68
N LEU A 2 24.67 0.13 13.27
CA LEU A 2 24.29 1.21 14.21
C LEU A 2 22.95 0.97 14.94
N PHE A 3 21.95 0.45 14.23
CA PHE A 3 20.58 0.30 14.77
C PHE A 3 20.18 -1.15 15.06
N GLU A 4 20.98 -2.13 14.64
CA GLU A 4 20.66 -3.56 14.79
C GLU A 4 19.30 -3.99 14.20
N ILE A 5 18.83 -3.30 13.14
CA ILE A 5 17.59 -3.59 12.43
C ILE A 5 17.88 -4.42 11.16
N GLY A 6 17.07 -5.45 10.90
CA GLY A 6 17.26 -6.33 9.73
C GLY A 6 16.97 -5.68 8.37
N LYS A 7 16.04 -4.72 8.30
CA LYS A 7 15.69 -4.01 7.07
C LYS A 7 15.22 -2.59 7.35
N VAL A 8 15.73 -1.63 6.58
CA VAL A 8 15.29 -0.24 6.58
C VAL A 8 14.60 0.06 5.25
N LEU A 9 13.42 0.67 5.31
CA LEU A 9 12.65 1.11 4.15
C LEU A 9 12.45 2.63 4.22
N VAL A 10 12.69 3.32 3.11
CA VAL A 10 12.50 4.78 3.00
C VAL A 10 11.19 5.06 2.28
N GLY A 11 10.26 5.72 2.96
CA GLY A 11 8.94 6.07 2.45
C GLY A 11 8.97 7.29 1.52
N GLU A 12 9.34 7.12 0.25
CA GLU A 12 9.52 8.25 -0.68
C GLU A 12 8.22 8.76 -1.33
N ALA A 13 7.13 7.98 -1.23
CA ALA A 13 5.87 8.27 -1.91
C ALA A 13 5.26 9.63 -1.56
N TRP A 14 4.61 10.24 -2.55
CA TRP A 14 3.83 11.47 -2.44
C TRP A 14 2.37 11.22 -2.81
N VAL A 15 1.46 11.97 -2.18
CA VAL A 15 0.02 11.95 -2.50
C VAL A 15 -0.46 13.36 -2.76
N ASN A 16 -1.34 13.52 -3.76
CA ASN A 16 -2.04 14.78 -4.00
C ASN A 16 -3.25 14.86 -3.08
N LEU A 17 -3.25 15.83 -2.18
CA LEU A 17 -4.35 16.10 -1.26
C LEU A 17 -5.41 17.04 -1.87
N ALA A 18 -5.13 17.63 -3.03
CA ALA A 18 -6.09 18.47 -3.73
C ALA A 18 -7.20 17.64 -4.39
N ARG A 19 -8.44 18.16 -4.34
CA ARG A 19 -9.56 17.59 -5.10
C ARG A 19 -9.30 17.73 -6.61
N LYS A 20 -9.90 16.84 -7.39
CA LYS A 20 -9.84 16.90 -8.86
C LYS A 20 -10.26 18.29 -9.36
N GLY A 21 -9.39 18.92 -10.16
CA GLY A 21 -9.62 20.25 -10.74
C GLY A 21 -9.03 21.42 -9.96
N GLN A 22 -8.47 21.21 -8.76
CA GLN A 22 -7.75 22.24 -8.00
C GLN A 22 -6.24 22.17 -8.27
N PRO A 23 -5.48 23.25 -8.00
CA PRO A 23 -4.02 23.21 -8.05
C PRO A 23 -3.47 22.07 -7.20
N ALA A 24 -2.46 21.36 -7.71
CA ALA A 24 -1.90 20.21 -7.02
C ALA A 24 -1.32 20.60 -5.65
N ASN A 25 -1.65 19.84 -4.62
CA ASN A 25 -1.11 20.00 -3.28
C ASN A 25 -0.48 18.67 -2.86
N LEU A 26 0.81 18.51 -3.14
CA LEU A 26 1.55 17.28 -2.89
C LEU A 26 2.05 17.23 -1.44
N SER A 27 1.83 16.11 -0.78
CA SER A 27 2.35 15.80 0.56
C SER A 27 3.02 14.43 0.60
N ARG A 28 4.01 14.24 1.49
CA ARG A 28 4.65 12.95 1.71
C ARG A 28 3.64 11.96 2.30
N ALA A 29 3.47 10.80 1.68
CA ALA A 29 2.52 9.77 2.12
C ALA A 29 2.83 9.27 3.55
N TRP A 30 4.10 9.23 3.92
CA TRP A 30 4.59 8.73 5.21
C TRP A 30 4.77 9.84 6.26
N GLY A 31 4.66 11.12 5.86
CA GLY A 31 4.86 12.27 6.73
C GLY A 31 6.27 12.38 7.32
N LYS A 32 6.39 13.00 8.49
CA LYS A 32 7.64 13.13 9.25
C LYS A 32 7.81 12.01 10.30
N ASN A 33 7.29 10.82 10.02
CA ASN A 33 7.17 9.76 11.01
C ASN A 33 8.12 8.60 10.74
N ILE A 34 8.41 7.80 11.78
CA ILE A 34 9.13 6.54 11.69
C ILE A 34 8.26 5.43 12.26
N ALA A 35 8.20 4.29 11.58
CA ALA A 35 7.55 3.09 12.07
C ALA A 35 8.58 1.96 12.23
N LEU A 36 8.59 1.33 13.38
CA LEU A 36 9.41 0.16 13.68
C LEU A 36 8.48 -1.03 13.80
N LEU A 37 8.55 -1.96 12.85
CA LEU A 37 7.56 -3.02 12.70
C LEU A 37 8.25 -4.39 12.67
N HIS A 38 7.72 -5.34 13.43
CA HIS A 38 8.05 -6.74 13.23
C HIS A 38 7.30 -7.28 12.01
N ILE A 39 8.02 -7.52 10.92
CA ILE A 39 7.45 -8.08 9.68
C ILE A 39 7.97 -9.51 9.51
N ASN A 40 7.07 -10.47 9.67
CA ASN A 40 7.37 -11.88 9.44
C ASN A 40 6.78 -12.34 8.11
N PRO A 41 7.60 -12.58 7.06
CA PRO A 41 7.11 -12.91 5.72
C PRO A 41 6.50 -14.32 5.61
N ILE A 42 6.74 -15.19 6.60
CA ILE A 42 6.19 -16.56 6.64
C ILE A 42 5.00 -16.70 7.60
N ALA A 43 4.59 -15.60 8.25
CA ALA A 43 3.40 -15.60 9.09
C ALA A 43 2.16 -15.90 8.24
N ARG A 44 1.29 -16.73 8.80
CA ARG A 44 -0.01 -17.12 8.24
C ARG A 44 -1.10 -16.79 9.26
N PRO A 45 -2.37 -16.69 8.85
CA PRO A 45 -3.47 -16.44 9.79
C PRO A 45 -3.52 -17.43 10.96
N GLU A 46 -3.01 -18.65 10.76
CA GLU A 46 -3.04 -19.74 11.74
C GLU A 46 -1.74 -19.85 12.57
N SER A 47 -0.65 -19.17 12.16
CA SER A 47 0.67 -19.35 12.78
C SER A 47 1.63 -18.20 12.51
N GLY A 48 2.39 -17.82 13.54
CA GLY A 48 3.38 -16.76 13.47
C GLY A 48 2.80 -15.38 13.81
N ILE A 49 3.67 -14.45 14.18
CA ILE A 49 3.30 -13.09 14.56
C ILE A 49 3.92 -12.12 13.54
N THR A 50 3.13 -11.18 13.04
CA THR A 50 3.55 -10.07 12.18
C THR A 50 2.69 -8.85 12.50
N PHE A 51 3.24 -7.65 12.39
CA PHE A 51 2.51 -6.41 12.72
C PHE A 51 1.22 -6.26 11.89
N GLY A 52 1.34 -6.48 10.58
CA GLY A 52 0.25 -6.30 9.64
C GLY A 52 0.44 -7.10 8.36
N LEU A 53 -0.62 -7.16 7.58
CA LEU A 53 -0.69 -7.87 6.31
C LEU A 53 -1.73 -7.25 5.38
N THR A 54 -1.57 -7.52 4.08
CA THR A 54 -2.57 -7.23 3.06
C THR A 54 -3.46 -8.46 2.89
N ALA A 55 -4.66 -8.45 3.47
CA ALA A 55 -5.59 -9.57 3.36
C ALA A 55 -6.28 -9.55 2.01
N GLN A 56 -6.10 -10.61 1.22
CA GLN A 56 -6.73 -10.77 -0.08
C GLN A 56 -7.91 -11.74 0.00
N TYR A 57 -9.05 -11.36 -0.56
CA TYR A 57 -10.20 -12.24 -0.73
C TYR A 57 -10.32 -12.74 -2.18
N GLY A 58 -10.15 -14.05 -2.37
CA GLY A 58 -10.14 -14.69 -3.68
C GLY A 58 -8.85 -14.41 -4.45
N THR A 59 -8.96 -14.32 -5.77
CA THR A 59 -7.81 -14.08 -6.68
C THR A 59 -7.97 -12.77 -7.46
N LYS A 60 -6.87 -12.30 -8.05
CA LYS A 60 -6.89 -11.18 -9.01
C LYS A 60 -7.77 -11.55 -10.21
N ILE A 61 -8.64 -10.64 -10.59
CA ILE A 61 -9.57 -10.79 -11.72
C ILE A 61 -9.04 -9.96 -12.89
N SER A 62 -9.03 -10.54 -14.09
CA SER A 62 -8.69 -9.86 -15.34
C SER A 62 -9.67 -10.24 -16.45
N GLY A 63 -10.07 -9.29 -17.28
CA GLY A 63 -10.98 -9.51 -18.40
C GLY A 63 -10.76 -8.52 -19.54
N ARG A 64 -11.05 -8.97 -20.75
CA ARG A 64 -10.97 -8.20 -21.99
C ARG A 64 -12.38 -7.95 -22.52
N ILE A 65 -12.70 -6.69 -22.80
CA ILE A 65 -13.98 -6.28 -23.36
C ILE A 65 -13.68 -5.52 -24.65
N VAL A 66 -14.23 -5.96 -25.77
CA VAL A 66 -14.13 -5.22 -27.04
C VAL A 66 -14.96 -3.94 -26.89
N ASP A 67 -14.37 -2.81 -27.25
CA ASP A 67 -14.96 -1.48 -27.10
C ASP A 67 -15.02 -0.81 -28.48
N PRO A 68 -16.12 -0.98 -29.24
CA PRO A 68 -16.19 -0.48 -30.61
C PRO A 68 -16.25 1.04 -30.70
N ASP A 69 -16.62 1.73 -29.62
CA ASP A 69 -16.90 3.18 -29.60
C ASP A 69 -15.64 4.04 -29.37
N VAL A 70 -14.47 3.42 -29.20
CA VAL A 70 -13.20 4.13 -28.96
C VAL A 70 -12.43 4.32 -30.26
N GLY A 71 -12.40 5.56 -30.76
CA GLY A 71 -11.64 5.93 -31.96
C GLY A 71 -12.20 5.33 -33.24
N LEU A 72 -11.45 5.45 -34.35
CA LEU A 72 -11.92 5.02 -35.68
C LEU A 72 -11.93 3.50 -35.89
N GLN A 73 -11.06 2.76 -35.18
CA GLN A 73 -10.87 1.30 -35.34
C GLN A 73 -11.45 0.49 -34.18
N GLY A 74 -12.19 1.13 -33.27
CA GLY A 74 -12.52 0.58 -31.98
C GLY A 74 -11.27 0.33 -31.11
N GLY A 75 -11.48 -0.34 -30.00
CA GLY A 75 -10.44 -0.66 -29.04
C GLY A 75 -10.82 -1.80 -28.12
N VAL A 76 -10.04 -1.93 -27.05
CA VAL A 76 -10.19 -2.97 -26.05
C VAL A 76 -10.08 -2.36 -24.68
N ARG A 77 -11.10 -2.58 -23.86
CA ARG A 77 -11.09 -2.23 -22.45
C ARG A 77 -10.59 -3.42 -21.64
N ILE A 78 -9.50 -3.21 -20.91
CA ILE A 78 -8.98 -4.18 -19.94
C ILE A 78 -9.57 -3.86 -18.57
N ARG A 79 -10.26 -4.82 -17.98
CA ARG A 79 -10.77 -4.73 -16.60
C ARG A 79 -9.88 -5.59 -15.71
N THR A 80 -9.21 -4.97 -14.75
CA THR A 80 -8.46 -5.66 -13.71
C THR A 80 -8.99 -5.25 -12.34
N GLY A 81 -8.98 -6.17 -11.38
CA GLY A 81 -9.37 -5.86 -10.00
C GLY A 81 -8.89 -6.90 -9.02
N GLU A 82 -8.76 -6.48 -7.77
CA GLU A 82 -8.44 -7.32 -6.62
C GLU A 82 -9.28 -6.86 -5.43
N ARG A 83 -9.48 -7.76 -4.46
CA ARG A 83 -10.18 -7.46 -3.21
C ARG A 83 -9.18 -7.58 -2.08
N VAL A 84 -8.56 -6.47 -1.73
CA VAL A 84 -7.53 -6.40 -0.70
C VAL A 84 -7.93 -5.46 0.42
N LYS A 85 -7.44 -5.75 1.62
CA LYS A 85 -7.59 -4.89 2.79
C LYS A 85 -6.30 -4.91 3.61
N GLU A 86 -5.75 -3.74 3.87
CA GLU A 86 -4.63 -3.60 4.81
C GLU A 86 -5.14 -3.78 6.24
N LEU A 87 -4.51 -4.68 6.99
CA LEU A 87 -4.87 -5.00 8.37
C LEU A 87 -3.64 -4.93 9.28
N ILE A 88 -3.81 -4.25 10.41
CA ILE A 88 -2.89 -4.37 11.55
C ILE A 88 -3.46 -5.48 12.44
N VAL A 89 -2.72 -6.59 12.56
CA VAL A 89 -3.18 -7.81 13.23
C VAL A 89 -2.53 -8.02 14.60
N ALA A 90 -1.34 -7.45 14.83
CA ALA A 90 -0.66 -7.49 16.11
C ALA A 90 -0.01 -6.13 16.41
N LYS A 91 -0.73 -5.27 17.13
CA LYS A 91 -0.28 -3.90 17.42
C LYS A 91 0.95 -3.86 18.33
N ASP A 92 1.07 -4.84 19.24
CA ASP A 92 2.12 -4.88 20.27
C ASP A 92 3.53 -5.11 19.70
N VAL A 93 3.64 -5.59 18.45
CA VAL A 93 4.91 -5.79 17.74
C VAL A 93 5.23 -4.66 16.76
N GLY A 94 4.57 -3.51 16.92
CA GLY A 94 4.84 -2.29 16.20
C GLY A 94 5.10 -1.12 17.15
N TYR A 95 5.90 -0.18 16.72
CA TYR A 95 6.13 1.07 17.41
C TYR A 95 6.13 2.23 16.43
N PHE A 96 5.46 3.32 16.78
CA PHE A 96 5.30 4.49 15.91
C PHE A 96 5.89 5.73 16.58
N ILE A 97 6.87 6.33 15.93
CA ILE A 97 7.48 7.59 16.34
C ILE A 97 6.89 8.68 15.45
N GLN A 98 5.99 9.45 16.04
CA GLN A 98 5.33 10.55 15.36
C GLN A 98 6.22 11.79 15.36
N ASN A 99 6.28 12.50 14.22
CA ASN A 99 7.05 13.74 14.06
C ASN A 99 8.52 13.60 14.50
N ALA A 100 9.20 12.58 14.00
CA ALA A 100 10.58 12.25 14.35
C ALA A 100 11.61 13.31 13.90
N VAL A 101 11.22 14.22 13.02
CA VAL A 101 12.05 15.35 12.56
C VAL A 101 11.22 16.63 12.64
N ALA A 102 11.83 17.70 13.16
CA ALA A 102 11.26 19.05 13.23
C ALA A 102 11.14 19.69 11.84
#